data_AF-A0A158AVX3-F1
#
_entry.id   AF-A0A158AVX3-F1
#
_cell.length_a   1.000
_cell.length_b   1.000
_cell.length_c   1.000
_cell.angle_alpha   90.00
_cell.angle_beta   90.00
_cell.angle_gamma   90.00
#
_symmetry.space_group_name_H-M   'P 1'
#
loop_
_entity.id
_entity.type
_entity.pdbx_description
1 polymer ?
#
loop_
_entity_poly.entity_id
_entity_poly.type
_entity_poly.pdbx_seq_one_letter_code
_entity_poly.pdbx_strand_id
1 'polypeptide(L)' 'MTALGRAGLPEDIGPMIASLLSEDNRWVNAQRIEVSGGMAI' A
#
# COMPACT_ATOMS: atom_id res chain seq x y z
N MET A 1 -0.16 3.80 18.62
CA MET A 1 0.00 4.87 17.61
C MET A 1 0.80 4.27 16.46
N THR A 2 0.30 4.31 15.23
CA THR A 2 1.00 3.73 14.06
C THR A 2 2.10 4.68 13.58
N ALA A 3 3.02 4.18 12.75
CA ALA A 3 4.11 5.00 12.20
C ALA A 3 3.59 6.18 11.36
N LEU A 4 2.43 6.03 10.72
CA LEU A 4 1.79 7.08 9.91
C LEU A 4 1.36 8.31 10.72
N GLY A 5 1.20 8.20 12.04
CA GLY A 5 0.89 9.34 12.92
C GLY A 5 -0.51 9.96 12.72
N ARG A 6 -1.30 9.48 11.76
CA ARG A 6 -2.69 9.88 11.49
C ARG A 6 -3.53 8.67 11.04
N ALA A 7 -4.85 8.85 10.99
CA ALA A 7 -5.73 7.91 10.30
C ALA A 7 -5.38 7.86 8.80
N GLY A 8 -5.39 6.66 8.23
CA GLY A 8 -5.26 6.45 6.79
C GLY A 8 -6.53 6.90 6.06
N LEU A 9 -6.35 7.43 4.85
CA LEU A 9 -7.42 7.90 3.98
C LEU A 9 -7.41 7.12 2.65
N PRO A 10 -8.51 7.12 1.88
CA PRO A 10 -8.56 6.43 0.59
C PRO A 10 -7.44 6.84 -0.38
N GLU A 11 -7.02 8.11 -0.33
CA GLU A 11 -5.99 8.70 -1.16
C GLU A 11 -4.59 8.13 -0.86
N ASP A 12 -4.40 7.46 0.28
CA ASP A 12 -3.14 6.79 0.62
C ASP A 12 -3.01 5.41 -0.08
N ILE A 13 -4.13 4.82 -0.51
CA ILE A 13 -4.18 3.48 -1.09
C ILE A 13 -4.24 3.52 -2.62
N GLY A 14 -5.01 4.45 -3.18
CA GLY A 14 -5.20 4.60 -4.63
C GLY A 14 -3.88 4.63 -5.42
N PRO A 15 -2.91 5.49 -5.05
CA PRO A 15 -1.60 5.54 -5.72
C PRO A 15 -0.81 4.23 -5.64
N MET A 16 -0.91 3.50 -4.52
CA MET A 16 -0.24 2.20 -4.40
C MET A 16 -0.84 1.17 -5.36
N ILE A 17 -2.16 1.10 -5.47
CA ILE A 17 -2.82 0.21 -6.43
C ILE A 17 -2.48 0.59 -7.87
N ALA A 18 -2.52 1.88 -8.21
CA ALA A 18 -2.12 2.35 -9.53
C ALA A 18 -0.66 1.97 -9.86
N SER A 19 0.25 2.10 -8.89
CA SER A 19 1.64 1.65 -9.03
C SER A 19 1.74 0.15 -9.27
N LEU A 20 1.01 -0.69 -8.53
CA LEU A 20 1.00 -2.15 -8.73
C LEU A 20 0.49 -2.58 -10.10
N LEU A 21 -0.39 -1.79 -10.72
CA LEU A 21 -0.92 -2.05 -12.06
C LEU A 21 0.00 -1.55 -13.19
N SER A 22 1.09 -0.87 -12.87
CA SER A 22 2.06 -0.40 -13.87
C SER A 22 2.97 -1.53 -14.38
N GLU A 23 3.53 -1.35 -15.58
CA GLU A 23 4.46 -2.30 -16.20
C GLU A 23 5.72 -2.56 -15.35
N ASP A 24 6.17 -1.56 -14.58
CA ASP A 24 7.34 -1.67 -13.71
C ASP A 24 7.17 -2.74 -12.63
N ASN A 25 5.92 -3.05 -12.27
CA ASN A 25 5.55 -4.02 -11.24
C ASN A 25 4.94 -5.31 -11.81
N ARG A 26 4.98 -5.54 -13.14
CA ARG A 26 4.34 -6.70 -13.80
C ARG A 26 4.81 -8.08 -13.31
N TRP A 27 5.98 -8.14 -12.67
CA TRP A 27 6.58 -9.36 -12.14
C TRP A 27 6.08 -9.70 -10.72
N VAL A 28 5.37 -8.79 -10.06
CA VAL A 28 4.82 -9.00 -8.72
C VAL A 28 3.55 -9.86 -8.81
N ASN A 29 3.58 -11.06 -8.21
CA ASN A 29 2.43 -11.95 -8.14
C ASN A 29 2.36 -12.67 -6.79
N ALA A 30 1.16 -13.14 -6.42
CA ALA A 30 0.92 -13.94 -5.23
C ALA A 30 1.47 -13.35 -3.90
N GLN A 31 1.61 -12.02 -3.82
CA GLN A 31 2.10 -11.33 -2.62
C GLN A 31 0.96 -10.71 -1.82
N ARG A 32 1.11 -10.72 -0.50
CA ARG A 32 0.35 -9.83 0.39
C ARG A 32 1.18 -8.58 0.61
N ILE A 33 0.70 -7.46 0.09
CA ILE A 33 1.36 -6.16 0.26
C ILE A 33 0.54 -5.34 1.25
N GLU A 34 1.19 -4.91 2.32
CA GLU A 34 0.54 -4.16 3.38
C GLU A 34 0.79 -2.65 3.21
N VAL A 35 -0.29 -1.89 3.29
CA VAL A 35 -0.30 -0.43 3.20
C VAL A 35 -1.08 0.13 4.40
N SER A 36 -0.68 -0.28 5.60
CA SER A 36 -1.43 -0.09 6.85
C SER A 36 -1.02 1.16 7.65
N GLY A 37 -0.07 1.95 7.12
CA GLY A 37 0.52 3.05 7.87
C GLY A 37 1.45 2.59 9.02
N GLY A 38 2.02 1.39 8.92
CA GLY A 38 2.89 0.80 9.94
C GLY A 38 2.12 0.25 11.14
N MET A 39 0.84 -0.10 10.94
CA MET A 39 0.12 -0.95 11.88
C MET A 39 0.60 -2.38 11.65
N ALA A 40 1.33 -2.95 12.61
CA ALA A 40 1.66 -4.37 12.52
C ALA A 40 0.38 -5.20 12.65
N ILE A 41 0.02 -5.94 11.58
CA ILE A 41 -0.88 -7.09 11.65
C ILE A 41 -0.03 -8.33 11.93
#